data_AF-A0A182N7W4-F1
#
_entry.id   AF-A0A182N7W4-F1
#
_cell.length_a   1.000
_cell.length_b   1.000
_cell.length_c   1.000
_cell.angle_alpha   90.00
_cell.angle_beta   90.00
_cell.angle_gamma   90.00
#
_symmetry.space_group_name_H-M   'P 1'
#
loop_
_entity.id
_entity.type
_entity.pdbx_description
1 polymer ?
#
loop_
_entity_poly.entity_id
_entity_poly.type
_entity_poly.pdbx_seq_one_letter_code
_entity_poly.pdbx_strand_id
1 'polypeptide(L)'
;MRVDVALPSNNVSGESVYLDGMKGYPDPKCKPTIRENLAVFELSLTNIYDCGVTRVINQITGKKVFYHRIIVEGDEATGKEIVSVKCITTGPSYNVTHGIVKRDVLPAGFQEPEDLEITTSITENAPEPSLGIAIRQGDKLVSGDLNVSPGAHLQMEIFLDNRSAPIYGLGVNYMLVTDTKYQEETIIFNGCSVDPYLFENFNTVDGDLLAAKFRAFKFPESTYVQFRGTVNVCVDRCKGVICSNGQTAFGRRRREVSAAPADPNKVYEVTMTTFIKVNYDENADQNTVSEIDQKIRQLKLTNQKLARNSRAGNVFESIHNVPAVRTTDVSEESEVDTEPPMDNESAKVEETIVFREVITRQEESAFDGVNSGARWTSGMLSALTALFTIVLAVVRH
;
A
#
# COMPACT_ATOMS: atom_id res chain seq x y z
N MET A 1 -3.21 22.21 0.82
CA MET A 1 -2.43 22.88 1.87
C MET A 1 -1.26 23.56 1.21
N ARG A 2 -1.22 24.89 1.22
CA ARG A 2 0.00 25.61 0.84
C ARG A 2 0.89 25.75 2.07
N VAL A 3 2.19 25.57 1.90
CA VAL A 3 3.22 25.82 2.91
C VAL A 3 4.26 26.74 2.31
N ASP A 4 4.59 27.80 3.04
CA ASP A 4 5.65 28.74 2.68
C ASP A 4 6.79 28.55 3.70
N VAL A 5 7.95 28.08 3.24
CA VAL A 5 9.13 27.82 4.07
C VAL A 5 10.21 28.85 3.75
N ALA A 6 10.66 29.60 4.76
CA ALA A 6 11.78 30.53 4.62
C ALA A 6 13.12 29.78 4.53
N LEU A 7 14.00 30.21 3.64
CA LEU A 7 15.29 29.57 3.37
C LEU A 7 16.44 30.36 4.02
N PRO A 8 17.47 29.69 4.57
CA PRO A 8 18.55 30.34 5.30
C PRO A 8 19.51 31.16 4.43
N SER A 9 19.53 30.93 3.10
CA SER A 9 20.32 31.72 2.15
C SER A 9 19.66 31.80 0.78
N ASN A 10 20.07 32.79 -0.03
CA ASN A 10 19.55 33.06 -1.36
C ASN A 10 20.00 32.03 -2.43
N ASN A 11 20.94 31.14 -2.10
CA ASN A 11 21.59 30.20 -3.03
C ASN A 11 21.15 28.74 -2.83
N VAL A 12 20.16 28.49 -1.97
CA VAL A 12 19.61 27.14 -1.72
C VAL A 12 18.99 26.57 -3.00
N SER A 13 19.37 25.35 -3.38
CA SER A 13 18.90 24.70 -4.60
C SER A 13 17.49 24.10 -4.42
N GLY A 14 16.78 23.86 -5.52
CA GLY A 14 15.52 23.11 -5.51
C GLY A 14 15.64 21.64 -5.07
N GLU A 15 16.85 21.15 -4.83
CA GLU A 15 17.13 19.78 -4.39
C GLU A 15 17.47 19.70 -2.89
N SER A 16 17.87 20.81 -2.26
CA SER A 16 18.17 20.90 -0.82
C SER A 16 16.91 21.11 0.04
N VAL A 17 15.74 21.32 -0.58
CA VAL A 17 14.46 21.52 0.12
C VAL A 17 13.42 20.57 -0.44
N TYR A 18 12.98 19.59 0.35
CA TYR A 18 12.19 18.47 -0.16
C TYR A 18 11.24 17.86 0.87
N LEU A 19 10.26 17.13 0.37
CA LEU A 19 9.30 16.35 1.16
C LEU A 19 9.98 15.09 1.72
N ASP A 20 9.72 14.76 2.99
CA ASP A 20 10.35 13.63 3.69
C ASP A 20 10.07 12.30 2.96
N GLY A 21 11.12 11.50 2.79
CA GLY A 21 11.11 10.29 1.94
C GLY A 21 11.10 10.53 0.42
N MET A 22 11.06 11.78 -0.08
CA MET A 22 10.83 12.09 -1.51
C MET A 22 11.96 12.88 -2.21
N LYS A 23 13.20 12.89 -1.68
CA LYS A 23 14.33 13.53 -2.36
C LYS A 23 14.57 12.90 -3.74
N GLY A 24 14.76 13.74 -4.77
CA GLY A 24 14.90 13.29 -6.16
C GLY A 24 13.65 12.70 -6.82
N TYR A 25 12.49 12.71 -6.14
CA TYR A 25 11.23 12.23 -6.74
C TYR A 25 10.84 13.04 -7.98
N PRO A 26 10.39 12.43 -9.10
CA PRO A 26 10.29 13.12 -10.37
C PRO A 26 9.10 14.08 -10.49
N ASP A 27 7.95 13.81 -9.85
CA ASP A 27 6.71 14.59 -10.04
C ASP A 27 6.91 16.08 -9.64
N PRO A 28 6.69 17.04 -10.56
CA PRO A 28 6.84 18.47 -10.25
C PRO A 28 5.86 18.99 -9.19
N LYS A 29 4.69 18.35 -8.96
CA LYS A 29 3.73 18.75 -7.91
C LYS A 29 4.34 18.70 -6.50
N CYS A 30 5.29 17.79 -6.29
CA CYS A 30 5.88 17.50 -4.99
C CYS A 30 7.21 18.25 -4.74
N LYS A 31 7.60 19.14 -5.66
CA LYS A 31 8.81 19.97 -5.59
C LYS A 31 8.45 21.39 -5.13
N PRO A 32 9.36 22.09 -4.43
CA PRO A 32 9.10 23.48 -4.05
C PRO A 32 9.13 24.40 -5.27
N THR A 33 8.20 25.35 -5.33
CA THR A 33 8.37 26.55 -6.14
C THR A 33 9.16 27.57 -5.33
N ILE A 34 10.46 27.71 -5.62
CA ILE A 34 11.31 28.71 -4.97
C ILE A 34 11.00 30.10 -5.55
N ARG A 35 10.84 31.08 -4.67
CA ARG A 35 10.72 32.52 -4.99
C ARG A 35 11.62 33.28 -4.03
N GLU A 36 12.71 33.84 -4.53
CA GLU A 36 13.74 34.52 -3.71
C GLU A 36 14.19 33.59 -2.56
N ASN A 37 13.95 33.96 -1.30
CA ASN A 37 14.33 33.17 -0.12
C ASN A 37 13.18 32.31 0.45
N LEU A 38 12.18 31.94 -0.36
CA LEU A 38 10.98 31.25 0.10
C LEU A 38 10.61 30.07 -0.82
N ALA A 39 10.55 28.87 -0.25
CA ALA A 39 10.09 27.66 -0.91
C ALA A 39 8.58 27.45 -0.67
N VAL A 40 7.78 27.47 -1.73
CA VAL A 40 6.33 27.20 -1.69
C VAL A 40 6.05 25.75 -2.06
N PHE A 41 5.35 25.01 -1.20
CA PHE A 41 4.77 23.70 -1.50
C PHE A 41 3.24 23.77 -1.55
N GLU A 42 2.61 23.16 -2.55
CA GLU A 42 1.14 23.09 -2.69
C GLU A 42 0.64 21.65 -2.64
N LEU A 43 0.49 21.11 -1.42
CA LEU A 43 0.17 19.70 -1.18
C LEU A 43 -1.34 19.44 -1.21
N SER A 44 -1.77 18.41 -1.95
CA SER A 44 -3.18 18.02 -2.04
C SER A 44 -3.71 17.41 -0.74
N LEU A 45 -4.95 17.73 -0.38
CA LEU A 45 -5.67 17.15 0.78
C LEU A 45 -6.80 16.20 0.37
N THR A 46 -7.17 16.17 -0.92
CA THR A 46 -8.16 15.24 -1.48
C THR A 46 -7.47 13.93 -1.88
N ASN A 47 -6.47 14.04 -2.76
CA ASN A 47 -5.56 12.94 -3.08
C ASN A 47 -4.25 13.11 -2.30
N ILE A 48 -4.25 12.60 -1.07
CA ILE A 48 -3.10 12.64 -0.17
C ILE A 48 -1.91 11.79 -0.64
N TYR A 49 -2.13 10.85 -1.57
CA TYR A 49 -1.11 9.91 -2.00
C TYR A 49 -0.08 10.54 -2.95
N ASP A 50 -0.43 11.58 -3.72
CA ASP A 50 0.46 12.17 -4.73
C ASP A 50 1.81 12.62 -4.12
N CYS A 51 1.78 13.30 -2.97
CA CYS A 51 2.95 13.89 -2.33
C CYS A 51 3.05 13.54 -0.82
N GLY A 52 2.86 12.27 -0.47
CA GLY A 52 3.25 11.74 0.85
C GLY A 52 2.46 12.27 2.06
N VAL A 53 1.29 12.89 1.87
CA VAL A 53 0.57 13.55 2.98
C VAL A 53 -0.06 12.50 3.88
N THR A 54 0.28 12.52 5.17
CA THR A 54 -0.34 11.63 6.15
C THR A 54 -1.63 12.27 6.67
N ARG A 55 -2.71 11.48 6.72
CA ARG A 55 -4.05 11.89 7.14
C ARG A 55 -4.52 11.07 8.32
N VAL A 56 -4.61 11.69 9.48
CA VAL A 56 -5.27 11.16 10.68
C VAL A 56 -6.74 11.56 10.68
N ILE A 57 -7.64 10.61 10.88
CA ILE A 57 -9.08 10.83 11.08
C ILE A 57 -9.44 10.35 12.49
N ASN A 58 -9.96 11.24 13.33
CA ASN A 58 -10.57 10.85 14.60
C ASN A 58 -11.98 10.29 14.30
N GLN A 59 -12.21 9.02 14.64
CA GLN A 59 -13.44 8.30 14.29
C GLN A 59 -14.65 8.70 15.17
N ILE A 60 -14.42 9.35 16.31
CA ILE A 60 -15.47 9.79 17.23
C ILE A 60 -16.02 11.18 16.83
N THR A 61 -15.13 12.10 16.44
CA THR A 61 -15.44 13.51 16.17
C THR A 61 -15.49 13.86 14.68
N GLY A 62 -15.04 12.95 13.80
CA GLY A 62 -14.89 13.22 12.37
C GLY A 62 -13.80 14.24 12.01
N LYS A 63 -13.05 14.75 13.00
CA LYS A 63 -11.95 15.70 12.82
C LYS A 63 -10.83 15.06 11.99
N LYS A 64 -10.38 15.75 10.93
CA LYS A 64 -9.29 15.29 10.07
C LYS A 64 -8.08 16.20 10.26
N VAL A 65 -6.93 15.57 10.43
CA VAL A 65 -5.64 16.22 10.63
C VAL A 65 -4.71 15.69 9.55
N PHE A 66 -4.12 16.59 8.80
CA PHE A 66 -3.15 16.28 7.76
C PHE A 66 -1.78 16.79 8.21
N TYR A 67 -0.74 15.98 8.06
CA TYR A 67 0.63 16.43 8.29
C TYR A 67 1.62 15.82 7.30
N HIS A 68 2.75 16.49 7.19
CA HIS A 68 3.92 16.04 6.46
C HIS A 68 5.18 16.67 7.10
N ARG A 69 6.38 16.24 6.70
CA ARG A 69 7.66 16.78 7.17
C ARG A 69 8.44 17.29 5.97
N ILE A 70 8.94 18.52 6.03
CA ILE A 70 9.78 19.11 4.99
C ILE A 70 11.21 19.12 5.54
N ILE A 71 12.15 18.58 4.76
CA ILE A 71 13.57 18.59 5.11
C ILE A 71 14.23 19.76 4.37
N VAL A 72 15.02 20.53 5.11
CA VAL A 72 15.90 21.59 4.58
C VAL A 72 17.33 21.16 4.89
N GLU A 73 18.08 20.84 3.84
CA GLU A 73 19.53 20.61 3.90
C GLU A 73 20.24 21.95 3.70
N GLY A 74 20.82 22.48 4.77
CA GLY A 74 21.74 23.61 4.71
C GLY A 74 23.19 23.16 4.47
N ASP A 75 24.09 24.14 4.49
CA ASP A 75 25.54 23.93 4.46
C ASP A 75 26.03 23.13 5.69
N GLU A 76 27.29 22.69 5.68
CA GLU A 76 27.89 21.87 6.75
C GLU A 76 27.80 22.51 8.16
N ALA A 77 27.65 23.85 8.23
CA ALA A 77 27.50 24.60 9.48
C ALA A 77 26.05 24.69 10.00
N THR A 78 25.03 24.47 9.16
CA THR A 78 23.60 24.54 9.52
C THR A 78 22.93 23.16 9.55
N GLY A 79 23.44 22.18 8.80
CA GLY A 79 23.01 20.79 8.88
C GLY A 79 21.62 20.53 8.26
N LYS A 80 20.88 19.55 8.79
CA LYS A 80 19.54 19.19 8.31
C LYS A 80 18.46 19.64 9.29
N GLU A 81 17.61 20.57 8.88
CA GLU A 81 16.41 20.98 9.60
C GLU A 81 15.18 20.19 9.12
N ILE A 82 14.21 19.97 10.02
CA ILE A 82 12.98 19.22 9.73
C ILE A 82 11.75 20.04 10.15
N VAL A 83 11.14 20.73 9.20
CA VAL A 83 9.94 21.55 9.40
C VAL A 83 8.70 20.65 9.35
N SER A 84 8.05 20.46 10.50
CA SER A 84 6.83 19.65 10.61
C SER A 84 5.59 20.48 10.34
N VAL A 85 4.83 20.15 9.28
CA VAL A 85 3.68 20.93 8.82
C VAL A 85 2.37 20.23 9.14
N LYS A 86 1.38 20.98 9.65
CA LYS A 86 0.08 20.44 10.11
C LYS A 86 -1.08 21.31 9.63
N CYS A 87 -2.06 20.71 8.98
CA CYS A 87 -3.33 21.33 8.63
C CYS A 87 -4.49 20.56 9.29
N ILE A 88 -5.43 21.28 9.89
CA ILE A 88 -6.59 20.70 10.58
C ILE A 88 -7.84 21.13 9.82
N THR A 89 -8.65 20.16 9.40
CA THR A 89 -10.00 20.39 8.89
C THR A 89 -10.99 19.77 9.85
N THR A 90 -11.83 20.59 10.48
CA THR A 90 -13.01 20.12 11.20
C THR A 90 -13.91 19.32 10.26
N GLY A 91 -14.51 18.24 10.76
CA GLY A 91 -15.61 17.59 10.06
C GLY A 91 -16.83 18.52 9.95
N PRO A 92 -17.91 18.10 9.27
CA PRO A 92 -19.18 18.80 9.38
C PRO A 92 -19.58 18.89 10.86
N SER A 93 -19.94 20.08 11.32
CA SER A 93 -20.41 20.29 12.68
C SER A 93 -21.79 19.63 12.84
N TYR A 94 -21.80 18.38 13.30
CA TYR A 94 -23.00 17.78 13.85
C TYR A 94 -23.38 18.59 15.08
N ASN A 95 -24.32 19.52 14.90
CA ASN A 95 -24.95 20.26 15.99
C ASN A 95 -25.86 19.27 16.75
N VAL A 96 -25.24 18.37 17.52
CA VAL A 96 -25.93 17.47 18.44
C VAL A 96 -26.44 18.32 19.58
N THR A 97 -27.62 18.91 19.38
CA THR A 97 -28.40 19.52 20.45
C THR A 97 -28.81 18.42 21.42
N HIS A 98 -27.94 18.13 22.38
CA HIS A 98 -28.26 17.30 23.52
C HIS A 98 -29.40 17.98 24.28
N GLY A 99 -30.63 17.58 23.97
CA GLY A 99 -31.81 17.96 24.73
C GLY A 99 -31.72 17.34 26.11
N ILE A 100 -31.10 18.05 27.05
CA ILE A 100 -31.05 17.66 28.46
C ILE A 100 -32.46 17.82 29.02
N VAL A 101 -33.27 16.78 28.84
CA VAL A 101 -34.56 16.65 29.51
C VAL A 101 -34.27 16.39 30.98
N LYS A 102 -34.15 17.48 31.77
CA LYS A 102 -34.15 17.38 33.22
C LYS A 102 -35.43 16.64 33.65
N ARG A 103 -35.27 15.58 34.43
CA ARG A 103 -36.37 15.04 35.24
C ARG A 103 -36.36 15.80 36.55
N ASP A 104 -36.97 16.97 36.57
CA ASP A 104 -37.06 17.88 37.74
C ASP A 104 -38.01 17.34 38.84
N VAL A 105 -37.76 16.10 39.28
CA VAL A 105 -38.39 15.47 40.44
C VAL A 105 -37.28 14.73 41.21
N LEU A 106 -36.55 15.48 42.01
CA LEU A 106 -35.65 14.93 43.03
C LEU A 106 -36.49 14.30 44.16
N PRO A 107 -36.03 13.21 44.81
CA PRO A 107 -36.76 12.60 45.93
C PRO A 107 -36.98 13.59 47.08
N ALA A 108 -38.11 13.49 47.79
CA ALA A 108 -38.36 14.29 48.99
C ALA A 108 -37.26 14.02 50.04
N GLY A 109 -36.55 15.06 50.45
CA GLY A 109 -35.38 14.96 51.33
C GLY A 109 -34.01 14.97 50.61
N PHE A 110 -33.97 15.02 49.28
CA PHE A 110 -32.74 15.39 48.58
C PHE A 110 -32.48 16.89 48.78
N GLN A 111 -31.40 17.21 49.49
CA GLN A 111 -31.01 18.58 49.79
C GLN A 111 -29.62 18.83 49.18
N GLU A 112 -29.60 19.55 48.07
CA GLU A 112 -28.38 19.89 47.34
C GLU A 112 -27.59 20.94 48.15
N PRO A 113 -26.29 20.71 48.44
CA PRO A 113 -25.46 21.73 49.08
C PRO A 113 -25.27 22.92 48.13
N GLU A 114 -25.49 24.14 48.62
CA GLU A 114 -25.55 25.35 47.78
C GLU A 114 -24.21 25.63 47.07
N ASP A 115 -23.09 25.30 47.71
CA ASP A 115 -21.74 25.36 47.13
C ASP A 115 -21.04 23.98 47.20
N LEU A 116 -21.00 23.27 46.07
CA LEU A 116 -19.96 22.26 45.83
C LEU A 116 -18.70 22.96 45.34
N GLU A 117 -17.79 23.29 46.26
CA GLU A 117 -16.41 23.66 45.88
C GLU A 117 -15.72 22.45 45.23
N ILE A 118 -15.85 22.31 43.92
CA ILE A 118 -15.10 21.34 43.12
C ILE A 118 -13.65 21.82 43.04
N THR A 119 -12.88 21.57 44.10
CA THR A 119 -11.46 21.90 44.18
C THR A 119 -10.68 21.06 43.16
N THR A 120 -10.50 21.65 41.97
CA THR A 120 -9.78 21.11 40.80
C THR A 120 -10.40 19.88 40.11
N SER A 121 -11.42 20.10 39.27
CA SER A 121 -11.74 19.13 38.20
C SER A 121 -10.72 19.24 37.05
N ILE A 122 -9.68 18.42 37.06
CA ILE A 122 -8.64 18.41 36.01
C ILE A 122 -9.15 17.60 34.80
N THR A 123 -9.56 18.28 33.73
CA THR A 123 -10.00 17.67 32.47
C THR A 123 -8.87 17.62 31.45
N GLU A 124 -7.96 16.66 31.62
CA GLU A 124 -6.89 16.42 30.64
C GLU A 124 -7.44 15.73 29.37
N ASN A 125 -7.01 16.21 28.20
CA ASN A 125 -7.44 15.70 26.91
C ASN A 125 -6.29 14.90 26.28
N ALA A 126 -6.57 13.66 25.85
CA ALA A 126 -5.57 12.83 25.19
C ALA A 126 -5.04 13.48 23.89
N PRO A 127 -3.74 13.38 23.59
CA PRO A 127 -3.11 14.05 22.46
C PRO A 127 -3.54 13.48 21.10
N GLU A 128 -3.48 14.29 20.06
CA GLU A 128 -3.66 13.80 18.68
C GLU A 128 -2.41 13.02 18.24
N PRO A 129 -2.52 11.72 17.88
CA PRO A 129 -1.37 10.89 17.61
C PRO A 129 -0.63 11.31 16.35
N SER A 130 0.67 11.56 16.47
CA SER A 130 1.59 11.69 15.35
C SER A 130 2.32 10.36 15.14
N LEU A 131 2.41 9.91 13.89
CA LEU A 131 3.07 8.66 13.52
C LEU A 131 4.26 8.97 12.60
N GLY A 132 5.37 8.28 12.82
CA GLY A 132 6.50 8.23 11.89
C GLY A 132 6.53 6.91 11.13
N ILE A 133 7.11 6.94 9.93
CA ILE A 133 7.55 5.75 9.20
C ILE A 133 9.07 5.82 9.08
N ALA A 134 9.75 4.73 9.40
CA ALA A 134 11.15 4.51 9.07
C ALA A 134 11.30 3.23 8.24
N ILE A 135 12.31 3.20 7.38
CA ILE A 135 12.72 2.00 6.65
C ILE A 135 14.20 1.78 6.99
N ARG A 136 14.58 0.52 7.21
CA ARG A 136 15.91 0.17 7.72
C ARG A 136 16.53 -1.00 6.97
N GLN A 137 17.84 -0.97 6.84
CA GLN A 137 18.67 -2.04 6.28
C GLN A 137 19.71 -2.42 7.34
N GLY A 138 19.35 -3.41 8.17
CA GLY A 138 20.03 -3.60 9.47
C GLY A 138 19.85 -2.36 10.35
N ASP A 139 20.92 -1.91 11.01
CA ASP A 139 20.86 -0.74 11.89
C ASP A 139 20.64 0.59 11.15
N LYS A 140 21.00 0.67 9.87
CA LYS A 140 20.98 1.91 9.07
C LYS A 140 19.57 2.30 8.62
N LEU A 141 19.25 3.59 8.73
CA LEU A 141 18.04 4.18 8.15
C LEU A 141 18.19 4.37 6.64
N VAL A 142 17.17 3.94 5.90
CA VAL A 142 17.01 4.14 4.46
C VAL A 142 16.16 5.40 4.25
N SER A 143 16.81 6.56 4.25
CA SER A 143 16.20 7.81 3.77
C SER A 143 16.16 7.81 2.23
N GLY A 144 15.28 8.62 1.62
CA GLY A 144 14.98 8.59 0.17
C GLY A 144 16.16 8.82 -0.79
N ASP A 145 17.31 9.29 -0.29
CA ASP A 145 18.57 9.37 -1.04
C ASP A 145 19.17 7.99 -1.38
N LEU A 146 18.92 6.98 -0.54
CA LEU A 146 19.56 5.68 -0.66
C LEU A 146 18.82 4.79 -1.67
N ASN A 147 19.43 4.62 -2.85
CA ASN A 147 19.01 3.58 -3.79
C ASN A 147 19.06 2.21 -3.08
N VAL A 148 18.01 1.41 -3.22
CA VAL A 148 17.96 0.04 -2.70
C VAL A 148 18.06 -0.96 -3.86
N SER A 149 18.94 -1.94 -3.73
CA SER A 149 19.07 -3.06 -4.66
C SER A 149 17.86 -4.01 -4.56
N PRO A 150 17.24 -4.45 -5.68
CA PRO A 150 16.22 -5.50 -5.67
C PRO A 150 16.65 -6.76 -4.91
N GLY A 151 15.72 -7.37 -4.19
CA GLY A 151 15.95 -8.51 -3.30
C GLY A 151 16.52 -8.17 -1.92
N ALA A 152 16.98 -6.93 -1.68
CA ALA A 152 17.53 -6.53 -0.38
C ALA A 152 16.53 -6.70 0.76
N HIS A 153 16.99 -7.25 1.88
CA HIS A 153 16.20 -7.40 3.09
C HIS A 153 16.11 -6.05 3.83
N LEU A 154 14.88 -5.56 4.00
CA LEU A 154 14.55 -4.32 4.69
C LEU A 154 13.59 -4.58 5.86
N GLN A 155 13.52 -3.63 6.78
CA GLN A 155 12.54 -3.57 7.86
C GLN A 155 11.80 -2.23 7.79
N MET A 156 10.47 -2.27 7.75
CA MET A 156 9.61 -1.10 7.90
C MET A 156 9.17 -0.98 9.36
N GLU A 157 9.36 0.21 9.93
CA GLU A 157 9.02 0.56 11.30
C GLU A 157 7.99 1.70 11.26
N ILE A 158 6.85 1.51 11.93
CA ILE A 158 5.79 2.53 12.08
C ILE A 158 5.64 2.78 13.58
N PHE A 159 5.81 4.01 14.03
CA PHE A 159 5.91 4.35 15.45
C PHE A 159 5.11 5.60 15.84
N LEU A 160 4.64 5.66 17.09
CA LEU A 160 4.00 6.85 17.67
C LEU A 160 5.01 7.89 18.19
N ASP A 161 4.58 9.16 18.30
CA ASP A 161 5.34 10.16 19.05
C ASP A 161 5.26 9.92 20.57
N ASN A 162 6.30 10.33 21.29
CA ASN A 162 6.51 10.04 22.73
C ASN A 162 5.36 10.48 23.66
N ARG A 163 4.51 11.42 23.23
CA ARG A 163 3.30 11.83 23.99
C ARG A 163 2.12 10.90 23.80
N SER A 164 2.10 10.16 22.70
CA SER A 164 0.99 9.32 22.24
C SER A 164 1.24 7.83 22.50
N ALA A 165 2.49 7.39 22.43
CA ALA A 165 2.93 6.03 22.76
C ALA A 165 2.42 5.47 24.11
N PRO A 166 2.40 6.21 25.25
CA PRO A 166 1.91 5.67 26.51
C PRO A 166 0.37 5.61 26.64
N ILE A 167 -0.37 6.09 25.63
CA ILE A 167 -1.85 6.19 25.64
C ILE A 167 -2.48 5.30 24.55
N TYR A 168 -1.75 5.07 23.46
CA TYR A 168 -2.25 4.42 22.27
C TYR A 168 -1.33 3.32 21.75
N GLY A 169 -1.93 2.29 21.18
CA GLY A 169 -1.26 1.26 20.39
C GLY A 169 -1.70 1.28 18.94
N LEU A 170 -0.86 0.73 18.07
CA LEU A 170 -1.04 0.69 16.63
C LEU A 170 -1.48 -0.70 16.14
N GLY A 171 -2.15 -0.74 14.98
CA GLY A 171 -2.36 -1.96 14.21
C GLY A 171 -2.58 -1.67 12.73
N VAL A 172 -1.76 -2.26 11.85
CA VAL A 172 -1.96 -2.09 10.39
C VAL A 172 -3.23 -2.82 9.97
N ASN A 173 -4.13 -2.13 9.27
CA ASN A 173 -5.38 -2.70 8.77
C ASN A 173 -5.26 -3.14 7.32
N TYR A 174 -4.65 -2.30 6.49
CA TYR A 174 -4.55 -2.49 5.05
C TYR A 174 -3.28 -1.84 4.51
N MET A 175 -2.64 -2.46 3.53
CA MET A 175 -1.46 -1.90 2.88
C MET A 175 -1.35 -2.37 1.43
N LEU A 176 -1.18 -1.41 0.54
CA LEU A 176 -1.08 -1.55 -0.91
C LEU A 176 0.28 -1.01 -1.37
N VAL A 177 0.84 -1.58 -2.43
CA VAL A 177 2.05 -1.06 -3.09
C VAL A 177 1.75 -0.77 -4.56
N THR A 178 2.31 0.30 -5.11
CA THR A 178 2.05 0.74 -6.49
C THR A 178 3.27 1.38 -7.15
N ASP A 179 3.33 1.30 -8.48
CA ASP A 179 4.32 1.96 -9.34
C ASP A 179 4.04 3.47 -9.54
N THR A 180 3.01 3.99 -8.88
CA THR A 180 2.41 5.33 -9.01
C THR A 180 1.67 5.61 -10.33
N LYS A 181 1.49 4.62 -11.21
CA LYS A 181 0.87 4.78 -12.53
C LYS A 181 -0.34 3.85 -12.74
N TYR A 182 -0.10 2.55 -12.80
CA TYR A 182 -1.03 1.54 -13.34
C TYR A 182 -0.97 0.19 -12.62
N GLN A 183 0.13 -0.11 -11.94
CA GLN A 183 0.32 -1.38 -11.22
C GLN A 183 0.10 -1.14 -9.73
N GLU A 184 -0.79 -1.91 -9.11
CA GLU A 184 -1.02 -1.90 -7.67
C GLU A 184 -1.32 -3.30 -7.13
N GLU A 185 -0.71 -3.64 -5.99
CA GLU A 185 -0.79 -4.97 -5.36
C GLU A 185 -1.04 -4.82 -3.85
N THR A 186 -1.98 -5.61 -3.31
CA THR A 186 -2.28 -5.61 -1.87
C THR A 186 -1.31 -6.53 -1.14
N ILE A 187 -0.47 -5.96 -0.28
CA ILE A 187 0.50 -6.73 0.52
C ILE A 187 -0.03 -7.08 1.92
N ILE A 188 -0.87 -6.23 2.53
CA ILE A 188 -1.54 -6.50 3.81
C ILE A 188 -3.05 -6.32 3.65
N PHE A 189 -3.84 -7.33 4.01
CA PHE A 189 -5.30 -7.29 4.01
C PHE A 189 -5.86 -7.72 5.37
N ASN A 190 -6.65 -6.85 6.01
CA ASN A 190 -7.08 -7.00 7.40
C ASN A 190 -5.91 -7.35 8.35
N GLY A 191 -4.80 -6.62 8.25
CA GLY A 191 -3.62 -6.81 9.11
C GLY A 191 -2.83 -8.11 8.94
N CYS A 192 -3.24 -9.02 8.05
CA CYS A 192 -2.47 -10.19 7.64
C CYS A 192 -1.78 -9.94 6.29
N SER A 193 -0.55 -10.41 6.14
CA SER A 193 0.16 -10.42 4.86
C SER A 193 -0.46 -11.40 3.86
N VAL A 194 -0.50 -10.97 2.60
CA VAL A 194 -0.93 -11.78 1.45
C VAL A 194 0.20 -12.71 0.99
N ASP A 195 1.45 -12.25 1.02
CA ASP A 195 2.65 -13.07 0.82
C ASP A 195 3.69 -12.84 1.93
N PRO A 196 3.74 -13.72 2.96
CA PRO A 196 4.74 -13.69 4.02
C PRO A 196 6.20 -13.86 3.58
N TYR A 197 6.49 -14.28 2.33
CA TYR A 197 7.85 -14.40 1.79
C TYR A 197 8.38 -13.06 1.24
N LEU A 198 7.49 -12.26 0.65
CA LEU A 198 7.77 -10.91 0.17
C LEU A 198 7.71 -9.87 1.30
N PHE A 199 6.69 -9.96 2.16
CA PHE A 199 6.40 -9.00 3.23
C PHE A 199 5.87 -9.72 4.48
N GLU A 200 6.62 -9.72 5.58
CA GLU A 200 6.22 -10.36 6.84
C GLU A 200 5.03 -9.63 7.50
N ASN A 201 4.31 -10.31 8.39
CA ASN A 201 3.28 -9.67 9.20
C ASN A 201 3.88 -8.57 10.10
N PHE A 202 3.15 -7.47 10.30
CA PHE A 202 3.54 -6.46 11.30
C PHE A 202 3.39 -7.02 12.72
N ASN A 203 4.49 -6.98 13.47
CA ASN A 203 4.55 -7.38 14.87
C ASN A 203 4.84 -6.16 15.75
N THR A 204 4.43 -6.22 17.01
CA THR A 204 4.78 -5.22 18.04
C THR A 204 5.01 -5.92 19.38
N VAL A 205 5.85 -5.33 20.23
CA VAL A 205 6.12 -5.79 21.60
C VAL A 205 5.26 -4.99 22.58
N ASP A 206 5.38 -3.67 22.53
CA ASP A 206 4.79 -2.75 23.51
C ASP A 206 3.51 -2.04 23.01
N GLY A 207 3.23 -2.11 21.70
CA GLY A 207 2.03 -1.56 21.06
C GLY A 207 2.29 -0.28 20.26
N ASP A 208 3.32 0.48 20.60
CA ASP A 208 3.67 1.80 20.04
C ASP A 208 4.49 1.75 18.75
N LEU A 209 5.36 0.73 18.63
CA LEU A 209 6.19 0.43 17.47
C LEU A 209 5.71 -0.85 16.77
N LEU A 210 5.32 -0.74 15.50
CA LEU A 210 5.07 -1.87 14.61
C LEU A 210 6.27 -2.08 13.67
N ALA A 211 6.78 -3.31 13.60
CA ALA A 211 7.85 -3.69 12.69
C ALA A 211 7.42 -4.84 11.77
N ALA A 212 7.72 -4.73 10.48
CA ALA A 212 7.60 -5.80 9.49
C ALA A 212 8.85 -5.85 8.61
N LYS A 213 9.37 -7.04 8.31
CA LYS A 213 10.47 -7.21 7.35
C LYS A 213 9.92 -7.48 5.96
N PHE A 214 10.62 -7.03 4.94
CA PHE A 214 10.25 -7.26 3.56
C PHE A 214 11.47 -7.37 2.66
N ARG A 215 11.29 -7.96 1.48
CA ARG A 215 12.28 -7.94 0.40
C ARG A 215 11.98 -6.76 -0.50
N ALA A 216 12.98 -5.95 -0.82
CA ALA A 216 12.83 -4.89 -1.80
C ALA A 216 12.47 -5.48 -3.17
N PHE A 217 11.37 -5.05 -3.76
CA PHE A 217 10.96 -5.42 -5.12
C PHE A 217 10.84 -4.18 -5.99
N LYS A 218 10.81 -4.37 -7.30
CA LYS A 218 10.76 -3.28 -8.29
C LYS A 218 9.74 -3.64 -9.37
N PHE A 219 8.87 -2.70 -9.71
CA PHE A 219 8.00 -2.83 -10.89
C PHE A 219 8.84 -2.69 -12.18
N PRO A 220 8.49 -3.36 -13.29
CA PRO A 220 9.23 -3.22 -14.56
C PRO A 220 9.27 -1.75 -15.03
N GLU A 221 8.14 -1.05 -14.91
CA GLU A 221 7.90 0.29 -15.45
C GLU A 221 8.32 1.44 -14.51
N SER A 222 8.83 1.18 -13.31
CA SER A 222 9.17 2.23 -12.33
C SER A 222 10.32 1.85 -11.41
N THR A 223 11.21 2.80 -11.13
CA THR A 223 12.20 2.73 -10.03
C THR A 223 11.64 3.23 -8.70
N TYR A 224 10.48 3.90 -8.69
CA TYR A 224 9.83 4.36 -7.47
C TYR A 224 8.67 3.43 -7.11
N VAL A 225 8.74 2.92 -5.88
CA VAL A 225 7.75 2.01 -5.30
C VAL A 225 7.06 2.76 -4.17
N GLN A 226 5.77 3.06 -4.35
CA GLN A 226 4.97 3.74 -3.34
C GLN A 226 4.18 2.72 -2.51
N PHE A 227 4.35 2.80 -1.19
CA PHE A 227 3.59 2.05 -0.20
C PHE A 227 2.47 2.95 0.34
N ARG A 228 1.22 2.51 0.25
CA ARG A 228 0.02 3.18 0.79
C ARG A 228 -0.53 2.34 1.95
N GLY A 229 -0.49 2.87 3.17
CA GLY A 229 -0.89 2.16 4.38
C GLY A 229 -2.07 2.81 5.11
N THR A 230 -2.93 1.98 5.70
CA THR A 230 -3.97 2.41 6.65
C THR A 230 -3.73 1.72 7.99
N VAL A 231 -3.39 2.52 9.00
CA VAL A 231 -3.07 2.08 10.37
C VAL A 231 -4.19 2.53 11.31
N ASN A 232 -4.71 1.59 12.10
CA ASN A 232 -5.61 1.88 13.22
C ASN A 232 -4.79 2.35 14.42
N VAL A 233 -5.31 3.34 15.16
CA VAL A 233 -4.77 3.74 16.47
C VAL A 233 -5.83 3.47 17.52
N CYS A 234 -5.49 2.65 18.50
CA CYS A 234 -6.39 2.16 19.53
C CYS A 234 -5.95 2.62 20.92
N VAL A 235 -6.87 2.84 21.86
CA VAL A 235 -6.52 3.07 23.28
C VAL A 235 -5.80 1.84 23.84
N ASP A 236 -4.68 2.06 24.53
CA ASP A 236 -3.76 1.05 25.05
C ASP A 236 -3.16 0.17 23.92
N ARG A 237 -3.88 -0.85 23.45
CA ARG A 237 -3.42 -1.75 22.37
C ARG A 237 -4.55 -2.10 21.40
N CYS A 238 -4.22 -2.17 20.10
CA CYS A 238 -5.12 -2.76 19.10
C CYS A 238 -5.15 -4.29 19.24
N LYS A 239 -6.27 -4.94 18.90
CA LYS A 239 -6.45 -6.38 19.16
C LYS A 239 -5.58 -7.27 18.25
N GLY A 240 -4.86 -8.21 18.88
CA GLY A 240 -4.02 -9.25 18.25
C GLY A 240 -4.80 -10.41 17.64
N VAL A 241 -4.27 -11.00 16.57
CA VAL A 241 -5.05 -11.49 15.44
C VAL A 241 -4.43 -12.68 14.74
N ILE A 242 -5.24 -13.67 14.39
CA ILE A 242 -4.75 -14.99 13.98
C ILE A 242 -4.87 -15.15 12.46
N CYS A 243 -3.75 -14.99 11.77
CA CYS A 243 -3.65 -15.20 10.32
C CYS A 243 -3.69 -16.70 9.98
N SER A 244 -3.94 -17.04 8.71
CA SER A 244 -4.11 -18.44 8.26
C SER A 244 -2.87 -19.33 8.45
N ASN A 245 -1.68 -18.72 8.58
CA ASN A 245 -0.41 -19.40 8.89
C ASN A 245 -0.17 -19.61 10.40
N GLY A 246 -1.13 -19.26 11.27
CA GLY A 246 -1.02 -19.39 12.73
C GLY A 246 -0.19 -18.29 13.41
N GLN A 247 0.42 -17.37 12.65
CA GLN A 247 1.08 -16.19 13.23
C GLN A 247 0.05 -15.20 13.77
N THR A 248 0.41 -14.54 14.87
CA THR A 248 -0.40 -13.49 15.48
C THR A 248 0.01 -12.12 14.95
N ALA A 249 -0.71 -11.60 13.96
CA ALA A 249 -0.64 -10.20 13.53
C ALA A 249 -1.66 -9.35 14.31
N PHE A 250 -2.13 -8.21 13.76
CA PHE A 250 -3.00 -7.24 14.46
C PHE A 250 -4.20 -6.67 13.63
N GLY A 251 -4.94 -7.50 12.85
CA GLY A 251 -6.30 -7.20 12.28
C GLY A 251 -7.40 -8.33 12.22
N ARG A 252 -8.41 -8.35 13.12
CA ARG A 252 -9.56 -9.33 13.28
C ARG A 252 -9.29 -10.83 13.62
N ARG A 253 -10.07 -11.39 14.57
CA ARG A 253 -10.10 -12.84 14.95
C ARG A 253 -11.02 -13.66 14.03
N ARG A 254 -10.65 -14.92 13.70
CA ARG A 254 -11.46 -15.86 12.89
C ARG A 254 -12.87 -16.11 13.44
N ARG A 255 -13.88 -15.67 12.69
CA ARG A 255 -15.12 -16.39 12.28
C ARG A 255 -15.81 -15.56 11.17
N GLU A 256 -16.60 -16.24 10.35
CA GLU A 256 -16.95 -15.82 8.98
C GLU A 256 -18.02 -14.73 8.85
N VAL A 257 -18.03 -14.11 7.66
CA VAL A 257 -19.07 -13.23 7.09
C VAL A 257 -19.32 -11.91 7.82
N SER A 258 -19.86 -10.95 7.05
CA SER A 258 -20.14 -9.55 7.41
C SER A 258 -18.92 -8.70 7.79
N ALA A 259 -19.08 -7.38 7.61
CA ALA A 259 -18.05 -6.39 7.86
C ALA A 259 -17.44 -6.56 9.25
N ALA A 260 -16.12 -6.34 9.36
CA ALA A 260 -15.45 -6.40 10.67
C ALA A 260 -16.12 -5.40 11.61
N PRO A 261 -16.64 -5.80 12.79
CA PRO A 261 -17.00 -4.84 13.80
C PRO A 261 -15.73 -4.04 14.12
N ALA A 262 -15.81 -2.71 14.07
CA ALA A 262 -14.69 -1.86 14.40
C ALA A 262 -14.17 -2.26 15.78
N ASP A 263 -12.84 -2.32 15.94
CA ASP A 263 -12.25 -2.57 17.26
C ASP A 263 -12.77 -1.47 18.20
N PRO A 264 -13.49 -1.79 19.31
CA PRO A 264 -14.05 -0.76 20.20
C PRO A 264 -12.98 0.13 20.84
N ASN A 265 -11.70 -0.26 20.78
CA ASN A 265 -10.59 0.58 21.22
C ASN A 265 -10.12 1.57 20.14
N LYS A 266 -10.50 1.43 18.86
CA LYS A 266 -10.04 2.27 17.73
C LYS A 266 -10.61 3.68 17.83
N VAL A 267 -9.74 4.67 18.08
CA VAL A 267 -10.11 6.10 18.15
C VAL A 267 -9.71 6.86 16.90
N TYR A 268 -8.59 6.49 16.27
CA TYR A 268 -8.13 7.13 15.03
C TYR A 268 -7.85 6.11 13.92
N GLU A 269 -7.90 6.59 12.69
CA GLU A 269 -7.41 5.91 11.50
C GLU A 269 -6.41 6.82 10.79
N VAL A 270 -5.26 6.28 10.43
CA VAL A 270 -4.15 7.01 9.83
C VAL A 270 -3.88 6.44 8.46
N THR A 271 -4.22 7.19 7.42
CA THR A 271 -3.80 6.90 6.05
C THR A 271 -2.46 7.56 5.81
N MET A 272 -1.44 6.78 5.45
CA MET A 272 -0.04 7.21 5.35
C MET A 272 0.60 6.67 4.06
N THR A 273 1.69 7.31 3.64
CA THR A 273 2.44 6.90 2.44
C THR A 273 3.94 6.98 2.67
N THR A 274 4.68 6.07 2.06
CA THR A 274 6.14 6.14 1.96
C THR A 274 6.60 5.69 0.57
N PHE A 275 7.75 6.18 0.14
CA PHE A 275 8.32 5.95 -1.19
C PHE A 275 9.70 5.31 -1.04
N ILE A 276 10.00 4.31 -1.87
CA ILE A 276 11.33 3.69 -1.95
C ILE A 276 11.82 3.79 -3.38
N LYS A 277 13.07 4.23 -3.54
CA LYS A 277 13.78 4.24 -4.81
C LYS A 277 14.58 2.95 -4.96
N VAL A 278 14.04 2.02 -5.73
CA VAL A 278 14.63 0.70 -5.98
C VAL A 278 15.29 0.70 -7.35
N ASN A 279 16.59 0.45 -7.41
CA ASN A 279 17.37 0.46 -8.65
C ASN A 279 18.27 -0.76 -8.76
N TYR A 280 18.46 -1.28 -9.97
CA TYR A 280 19.50 -2.27 -10.22
C TYR A 280 20.86 -1.58 -10.13
N ASP A 281 21.77 -2.14 -9.34
CA ASP A 281 23.15 -1.67 -9.28
C ASP A 281 23.92 -2.20 -10.50
N GLU A 282 23.83 -1.47 -11.62
CA GLU A 282 24.48 -1.84 -12.90
C GLU A 282 26.00 -2.10 -12.75
N ASN A 283 26.62 -1.52 -11.72
CA ASN A 283 28.03 -1.71 -11.37
C ASN A 283 28.32 -2.97 -10.54
N ALA A 284 27.31 -3.58 -9.91
CA ALA A 284 27.49 -4.80 -9.13
C ALA A 284 27.60 -6.05 -10.04
N ASP A 285 26.85 -6.09 -11.14
CA ASP A 285 26.56 -7.34 -11.82
C ASP A 285 27.43 -7.68 -13.05
N GLN A 286 28.23 -6.76 -13.60
CA GLN A 286 29.07 -7.11 -14.76
C GLN A 286 30.06 -8.25 -14.45
N ASN A 287 30.67 -8.25 -13.26
CA ASN A 287 31.58 -9.31 -12.84
C ASN A 287 30.83 -10.60 -12.49
N THR A 288 29.74 -10.51 -11.69
CA THR A 288 28.95 -11.68 -11.24
C THR A 288 28.31 -12.42 -12.41
N VAL A 289 27.71 -11.69 -13.36
CA VAL A 289 27.11 -12.27 -14.58
C VAL A 289 28.18 -12.94 -15.42
N SER A 290 29.38 -12.34 -15.55
CA SER A 290 30.49 -12.97 -16.29
C SER A 290 30.96 -14.29 -15.65
N GLU A 291 31.01 -14.37 -14.32
CA GLU A 291 31.33 -15.61 -13.60
C GLU A 291 30.23 -16.66 -13.73
N ILE A 292 28.96 -16.25 -13.64
CA ILE A 292 27.80 -17.13 -13.79
C ILE A 292 27.81 -17.72 -15.21
N ASP A 293 28.06 -16.91 -16.22
CA ASP A 293 28.10 -17.35 -17.62
C ASP A 293 29.29 -18.29 -17.88
N GLN A 294 30.45 -18.05 -17.27
CA GLN A 294 31.59 -18.99 -17.28
C GLN A 294 31.24 -20.33 -16.60
N LYS A 295 30.62 -20.31 -15.42
CA LYS A 295 30.17 -21.50 -14.69
C LYS A 295 29.14 -22.30 -15.51
N ILE A 296 28.19 -21.63 -16.16
CA ILE A 296 27.20 -22.25 -17.07
C ILE A 296 27.87 -22.89 -18.28
N ARG A 297 28.85 -22.22 -18.91
CA ARG A 297 29.63 -22.79 -20.03
C ARG A 297 30.42 -24.02 -19.58
N GLN A 298 31.04 -23.98 -18.40
CA GLN A 298 31.78 -25.10 -17.83
C GLN A 298 30.86 -26.30 -17.54
N LEU A 299 29.68 -26.07 -16.94
CA LEU A 299 28.67 -27.11 -16.67
C LEU A 299 28.12 -27.75 -17.96
N LYS A 300 27.89 -26.96 -19.01
CA LYS A 300 27.51 -27.48 -20.33
C LYS A 300 28.60 -28.38 -20.93
N LEU A 301 29.88 -27.99 -20.77
CA LEU A 301 31.03 -28.79 -21.23
C LEU A 301 31.25 -30.07 -20.40
N THR A 302 31.04 -30.05 -19.07
CA THR A 302 31.13 -31.27 -18.25
C THR A 302 30.00 -32.24 -18.59
N ASN A 303 28.76 -31.77 -18.74
CA ASN A 303 27.64 -32.63 -19.10
C ASN A 303 27.82 -33.24 -20.50
N GLN A 304 28.36 -32.48 -21.46
CA GLN A 304 28.71 -33.03 -22.78
C GLN A 304 29.84 -34.08 -22.71
N LYS A 305 30.83 -33.91 -21.84
CA LYS A 305 31.89 -34.91 -21.61
C LYS A 305 31.35 -36.18 -20.97
N LEU A 306 30.50 -36.06 -19.94
CA LEU A 306 29.84 -37.19 -19.29
C LEU A 306 29.01 -38.00 -20.30
N ALA A 307 28.18 -37.34 -21.12
CA ALA A 307 27.39 -37.99 -22.17
C ALA A 307 28.25 -38.72 -23.22
N ARG A 308 29.47 -38.25 -23.52
CA ARG A 308 30.42 -38.97 -24.39
C ARG A 308 31.02 -40.19 -23.69
N ASN A 309 31.43 -40.06 -22.42
CA ASN A 309 32.02 -41.17 -21.66
C ASN A 309 31.01 -42.31 -21.46
N SER A 310 29.75 -42.00 -21.15
CA SER A 310 28.66 -43.00 -21.08
C SER A 310 28.42 -43.73 -22.41
N ARG A 311 28.78 -43.14 -23.55
CA ARG A 311 28.68 -43.78 -24.88
C ARG A 311 29.95 -44.55 -25.28
N ALA A 312 31.09 -44.25 -24.66
CA ALA A 312 32.37 -44.92 -24.92
C ALA A 312 32.53 -46.23 -24.12
N GLY A 313 31.74 -46.46 -23.07
CA GLY A 313 31.83 -47.66 -22.22
C GLY A 313 31.42 -48.98 -22.87
N ASN A 314 30.70 -48.95 -24.00
CA ASN A 314 30.13 -50.15 -24.63
C ASN A 314 30.92 -50.63 -25.88
N VAL A 315 32.24 -50.45 -25.91
CA VAL A 315 33.11 -51.00 -26.96
C VAL A 315 34.43 -51.53 -26.36
N PHE A 316 34.42 -52.80 -25.92
CA PHE A 316 35.39 -53.85 -26.30
C PHE A 316 35.39 -55.03 -25.31
N GLU A 317 34.68 -56.12 -25.66
CA GLU A 317 35.18 -57.48 -25.44
C GLU A 317 34.57 -58.38 -26.53
N SER A 318 35.33 -59.37 -27.04
CA SER A 318 34.88 -60.17 -28.19
C SER A 318 35.63 -61.50 -28.35
N ILE A 319 34.82 -62.57 -28.45
CA ILE A 319 35.11 -63.84 -29.13
C ILE A 319 36.20 -64.74 -28.49
N HIS A 320 35.76 -65.84 -27.88
CA HIS A 320 36.31 -67.18 -28.19
C HIS A 320 35.21 -68.26 -28.10
N ASN A 321 35.48 -69.43 -28.70
CA ASN A 321 34.43 -70.32 -29.23
C ASN A 321 33.96 -71.47 -28.33
N VAL A 322 32.71 -71.85 -28.61
CA VAL A 322 31.96 -73.08 -28.28
C VAL A 322 32.81 -74.37 -28.25
N PRO A 323 32.55 -75.31 -27.32
CA PRO A 323 31.83 -76.53 -27.71
C PRO A 323 30.57 -76.82 -26.86
N ALA A 324 29.65 -77.61 -27.42
CA ALA A 324 28.34 -77.93 -26.84
C ALA A 324 28.35 -79.20 -25.95
N VAL A 325 27.27 -79.43 -25.18
CA VAL A 325 26.39 -80.64 -25.23
C VAL A 325 25.47 -80.74 -23.99
N ARG A 326 24.13 -80.74 -24.22
CA ARG A 326 23.04 -81.27 -23.36
C ARG A 326 22.82 -80.61 -21.96
N THR A 327 21.64 -80.67 -21.32
CA THR A 327 20.41 -81.47 -21.57
C THR A 327 19.13 -80.69 -21.13
N THR A 328 17.99 -80.96 -21.78
CA THR A 328 16.59 -81.16 -21.27
C THR A 328 16.24 -80.82 -19.80
N ASP A 329 15.04 -80.36 -19.42
CA ASP A 329 13.75 -80.20 -20.16
C ASP A 329 12.70 -79.37 -19.37
N VAL A 330 11.69 -78.82 -20.08
CA VAL A 330 10.24 -78.66 -19.70
C VAL A 330 9.89 -77.79 -18.45
N SER A 331 8.82 -76.97 -18.39
CA SER A 331 7.51 -76.97 -19.09
C SER A 331 6.95 -75.57 -19.48
N GLU A 332 6.43 -75.48 -20.72
CA GLU A 332 5.10 -74.97 -21.12
C GLU A 332 4.63 -73.53 -20.77
N GLU A 333 4.54 -72.69 -21.84
CA GLU A 333 3.30 -72.12 -22.44
C GLU A 333 2.31 -71.30 -21.55
N SER A 334 1.54 -70.29 -21.98
CA SER A 334 1.31 -69.41 -23.17
C SER A 334 -0.06 -68.69 -22.85
N GLU A 335 -0.74 -67.79 -23.57
CA GLU A 335 -0.74 -67.12 -24.89
C GLU A 335 -1.01 -65.59 -24.62
N VAL A 336 -0.40 -64.59 -25.28
CA VAL A 336 -0.50 -64.08 -26.67
C VAL A 336 -1.75 -63.21 -26.93
N ASP A 337 -1.56 -61.95 -27.38
CA ASP A 337 -2.16 -61.46 -28.65
C ASP A 337 -1.49 -60.18 -29.26
N THR A 338 -0.67 -60.42 -30.28
CA THR A 338 -0.55 -59.76 -31.61
C THR A 338 -0.66 -58.22 -31.81
N GLU A 339 0.49 -57.57 -32.02
CA GLU A 339 0.97 -56.75 -33.19
C GLU A 339 0.03 -56.33 -34.37
N PRO A 340 0.45 -55.47 -35.34
CA PRO A 340 1.49 -54.40 -35.41
C PRO A 340 0.88 -53.09 -36.06
N PRO A 341 1.56 -52.17 -36.80
CA PRO A 341 2.98 -51.90 -37.06
C PRO A 341 3.43 -50.44 -36.83
N MET A 342 4.67 -50.14 -37.24
CA MET A 342 5.37 -48.84 -37.15
C MET A 342 4.92 -47.79 -38.19
N ASP A 343 5.16 -46.51 -37.90
CA ASP A 343 6.05 -45.64 -38.71
C ASP A 343 6.52 -44.41 -37.91
N ASN A 344 7.39 -43.57 -38.47
CA ASN A 344 8.36 -42.77 -37.71
C ASN A 344 8.56 -41.30 -38.17
N GLU A 345 8.13 -40.31 -37.37
CA GLU A 345 8.49 -38.90 -37.60
C GLU A 345 8.73 -38.08 -36.31
N SER A 346 9.39 -36.93 -36.44
CA SER A 346 9.93 -36.11 -35.36
C SER A 346 8.92 -35.16 -34.71
N ALA A 347 8.79 -35.22 -33.39
CA ALA A 347 8.03 -34.24 -32.61
C ALA A 347 8.77 -32.88 -32.51
N LYS A 348 8.01 -31.80 -32.68
CA LYS A 348 8.46 -30.40 -32.70
C LYS A 348 8.04 -29.70 -31.40
N VAL A 349 8.75 -28.63 -31.01
CA VAL A 349 8.34 -27.76 -29.90
C VAL A 349 7.06 -27.01 -30.27
N GLU A 350 6.04 -27.08 -29.42
CA GLU A 350 4.80 -26.29 -29.53
C GLU A 350 4.79 -25.15 -28.51
N GLU A 351 4.29 -23.98 -28.93
CA GLU A 351 4.16 -22.78 -28.10
C GLU A 351 2.74 -22.70 -27.54
N THR A 352 2.58 -22.68 -26.21
CA THR A 352 1.26 -22.53 -25.58
C THR A 352 0.83 -21.06 -25.56
N ILE A 353 -0.22 -20.74 -26.33
CA ILE A 353 -0.69 -19.36 -26.52
C ILE A 353 -1.60 -18.89 -25.37
N VAL A 354 -1.50 -17.60 -25.05
CA VAL A 354 -2.22 -16.88 -23.99
C VAL A 354 -3.75 -16.91 -24.19
N PHE A 355 -4.49 -17.31 -23.16
CA PHE A 355 -5.92 -17.01 -23.05
C PHE A 355 -6.13 -15.57 -22.58
N ARG A 356 -6.92 -14.80 -23.32
CA ARG A 356 -7.37 -13.46 -22.95
C ARG A 356 -8.88 -13.38 -23.16
N GLU A 357 -9.67 -13.36 -22.09
CA GLU A 357 -11.08 -13.02 -22.20
C GLU A 357 -11.23 -11.54 -22.61
N VAL A 358 -12.09 -11.30 -23.60
CA VAL A 358 -12.53 -9.97 -24.02
C VAL A 358 -14.05 -10.02 -24.14
N ILE A 359 -14.75 -9.52 -23.12
CA ILE A 359 -16.21 -9.43 -23.13
C ILE A 359 -16.61 -8.23 -24.00
N THR A 360 -16.91 -8.48 -25.26
CA THR A 360 -17.61 -7.51 -26.12
C THR A 360 -19.11 -7.56 -25.82
N ARG A 361 -19.66 -6.44 -25.35
CA ARG A 361 -21.09 -6.15 -25.49
C ARG A 361 -21.25 -5.09 -26.58
N GLN A 362 -22.14 -5.36 -27.52
CA GLN A 362 -22.54 -4.45 -28.57
C GLN A 362 -23.98 -4.02 -28.29
N GLU A 363 -24.26 -2.71 -28.39
CA GLU A 363 -25.62 -2.18 -28.34
C GLU A 363 -26.26 -2.31 -29.72
N GLU A 364 -27.57 -2.60 -29.78
CA GLU A 364 -28.50 -1.80 -30.60
C GLU A 364 -29.99 -2.05 -30.28
N SER A 365 -30.79 -1.09 -30.76
CA SER A 365 -32.25 -0.98 -30.89
C SER A 365 -33.01 -2.19 -31.49
N ALA A 366 -34.35 -2.34 -31.38
CA ALA A 366 -35.40 -1.64 -30.61
C ALA A 366 -36.80 -2.31 -30.81
N PHE A 367 -37.78 -1.96 -29.93
CA PHE A 367 -39.26 -2.10 -30.10
C PHE A 367 -39.82 -3.55 -30.18
N ASP A 368 -41.12 -3.84 -29.95
CA ASP A 368 -42.32 -2.99 -29.78
C ASP A 368 -43.39 -3.63 -28.83
N GLY A 369 -44.31 -2.80 -28.28
CA GLY A 369 -45.62 -3.20 -27.74
C GLY A 369 -45.70 -3.91 -26.36
N VAL A 370 -46.80 -3.89 -25.59
CA VAL A 370 -48.16 -3.31 -25.76
C VAL A 370 -48.82 -2.99 -24.39
N ASN A 371 -49.36 -1.76 -24.21
CA ASN A 371 -50.38 -1.30 -23.23
C ASN A 371 -50.15 -1.51 -21.69
N SER A 372 -50.66 -0.66 -20.78
CA SER A 372 -51.85 0.21 -20.80
C SER A 372 -51.77 1.35 -19.74
N GLY A 373 -52.64 2.37 -19.81
CA GLY A 373 -53.07 3.11 -18.60
C GLY A 373 -53.10 4.66 -18.61
N ALA A 374 -54.09 5.25 -19.30
CA ALA A 374 -54.74 6.54 -18.96
C ALA A 374 -53.92 7.84 -18.67
N ARG A 375 -53.79 8.67 -19.72
CA ARG A 375 -54.22 10.10 -19.83
C ARG A 375 -54.30 11.00 -18.58
N TRP A 376 -53.90 12.27 -18.76
CA TRP A 376 -54.79 13.47 -18.69
C TRP A 376 -54.25 14.58 -19.63
N THR A 377 -54.98 15.68 -19.85
CA THR A 377 -54.94 16.43 -21.13
C THR A 377 -54.57 17.92 -21.07
N SER A 378 -53.61 18.30 -21.93
CA SER A 378 -53.54 19.51 -22.81
C SER A 378 -54.08 20.89 -22.38
N GLY A 379 -53.29 21.94 -22.62
CA GLY A 379 -53.78 23.33 -22.78
C GLY A 379 -52.69 24.34 -23.15
N MET A 380 -52.70 24.85 -24.39
CA MET A 380 -51.90 26.03 -24.83
C MET A 380 -52.86 27.20 -25.08
N LEU A 381 -52.47 28.46 -24.79
CA LEU A 381 -52.33 29.54 -25.80
C LEU A 381 -51.89 30.93 -25.25
N SER A 382 -51.14 31.66 -26.10
CA SER A 382 -51.12 33.13 -26.33
C SER A 382 -51.21 34.19 -25.20
N ALA A 383 -50.07 34.82 -24.92
CA ALA A 383 -49.67 36.21 -25.31
C ALA A 383 -50.46 37.50 -24.92
N LEU A 384 -49.71 38.62 -24.85
CA LEU A 384 -50.12 40.05 -24.73
C LEU A 384 -50.63 40.47 -23.31
N THR A 385 -50.43 41.68 -22.75
CA THR A 385 -49.78 42.95 -23.20
C THR A 385 -49.39 43.86 -22.00
N ALA A 386 -48.79 45.03 -22.31
CA ALA A 386 -48.82 46.29 -21.53
C ALA A 386 -47.76 46.59 -20.42
N LEU A 387 -46.65 47.20 -20.85
CA LEU A 387 -46.14 48.51 -20.42
C LEU A 387 -46.69 49.18 -19.14
N PHE A 388 -45.79 49.69 -18.29
CA PHE A 388 -45.99 51.00 -17.62
C PHE A 388 -44.66 51.72 -17.27
N THR A 389 -44.64 53.05 -17.40
CA THR A 389 -43.50 53.96 -17.17
C THR A 389 -44.04 55.38 -16.81
N ILE A 390 -43.27 56.39 -16.36
CA ILE A 390 -41.82 56.48 -16.11
C ILE A 390 -41.53 56.44 -14.58
N VAL A 391 -41.07 57.44 -13.78
CA VAL A 391 -40.67 58.86 -13.94
C VAL A 391 -39.38 59.12 -13.14
N LEU A 392 -38.64 60.18 -13.52
CA LEU A 392 -37.36 60.62 -12.99
C LEU A 392 -37.45 61.19 -11.55
N ALA A 393 -36.31 61.17 -10.80
CA ALA A 393 -35.54 62.36 -10.40
C ALA A 393 -34.48 62.02 -9.31
N VAL A 394 -33.32 62.68 -9.12
CA VAL A 394 -32.28 63.35 -9.93
C VAL A 394 -31.38 64.14 -8.95
N VAL A 395 -30.10 63.75 -8.86
CA VAL A 395 -28.90 64.60 -8.68
C VAL A 395 -28.84 65.68 -7.57
N ARG A 396 -28.02 65.43 -6.53
CA ARG A 396 -26.76 66.15 -6.16
C ARG A 396 -26.20 65.58 -4.83
N HIS A 397 -24.92 65.70 -4.50
CA HIS A 397 -23.94 66.68 -4.99
C HIS A 397 -22.60 66.10 -5.46
#